data_AF-A0AAU9JHS2-F1
#
_entry.id   AF-A0AAU9JHS2-F1
#
_cell.length_a   1.000
_cell.length_b   1.000
_cell.length_c   1.000
_cell.angle_alpha   90.00
_cell.angle_beta   90.00
_cell.angle_gamma   90.00
#
_symmetry.space_group_name_H-M   'P 1'
#
loop_
_entity.id
_entity.type
_entity.pdbx_description
1 polymer ?
#
loop_
_entity_poly.entity_id
_entity_poly.type
_entity_poly.pdbx_seq_one_letter_code
_entity_poly.pdbx_strand_id
1 'polypeptide(L)' 'MNQALVVLLSKKPGSRNPTDFRPITLLNSAYKMIDKLIEARLAREVRQLKVMHPAQAGFMEGRATADQIFHLETII' A
#
# COMPACT_ATOMS: atom_id res chain seq x y z
N MET A 1 -20.52 -0.06 -15.01
CA MET A 1 -19.38 -0.22 -14.07
C MET A 1 -18.20 0.71 -14.42
N ASN A 2 -18.42 1.85 -15.10
CA ASN A 2 -17.35 2.72 -15.62
C ASN A 2 -17.44 4.15 -15.05
N GLN A 3 -17.94 4.28 -13.82
CA GLN A 3 -18.05 5.55 -13.11
C GLN A 3 -17.28 5.44 -11.79
N ALA A 4 -16.61 6.51 -11.42
CA ALA A 4 -15.81 6.58 -10.21
C ALA A 4 -15.99 7.95 -9.55
N LEU A 5 -16.07 7.97 -8.23
CA LEU A 5 -16.09 9.22 -7.47
C LEU A 5 -14.67 9.56 -7.04
N VAL A 6 -14.13 10.70 -7.51
CA VAL A 6 -12.81 11.18 -7.08
C VAL A 6 -12.99 12.14 -5.91
N VAL A 7 -12.37 11.83 -4.78
CA VAL A 7 -12.38 12.64 -3.56
C VAL A 7 -10.97 13.14 -3.28
N LEU A 8 -10.82 14.43 -2.98
CA LEU A 8 -9.53 15.04 -2.64
C LEU A 8 -9.31 15.02 -1.12
N LEU A 9 -8.29 14.28 -0.67
CA LEU A 9 -7.88 14.29 0.74
C LEU A 9 -6.75 15.29 0.96
N SER A 10 -6.92 16.18 1.93
CA SER A 10 -5.87 17.13 2.32
C SER A 10 -4.67 16.41 2.95
N LYS A 11 -3.45 16.68 2.50
CA LYS A 11 -2.22 16.12 3.11
C LYS A 11 -1.83 16.83 4.40
N LYS A 12 -2.22 18.10 4.55
CA LYS A 12 -1.82 18.98 5.66
C LYS A 12 -2.91 20.02 5.97
N PRO A 13 -2.91 20.65 7.14
CA PRO A 13 -3.79 21.79 7.42
C PRO A 13 -3.51 22.96 6.46
N GLY A 14 -4.57 23.69 6.07
CA GLY A 14 -4.42 24.89 5.24
C GLY A 14 -4.02 24.65 3.79
N SER A 15 -4.30 23.47 3.23
CA SER A 15 -4.05 23.14 1.82
C SER A 15 -4.69 24.14 0.86
N ARG A 16 -3.93 24.63 -0.10
CA ARG A 16 -4.36 25.66 -1.08
C ARG A 16 -3.98 25.31 -2.51
N ASN A 17 -2.87 24.58 -2.70
CA ASN A 17 -2.39 24.19 -4.01
C ASN A 17 -2.89 22.77 -4.36
N PRO A 18 -3.11 22.43 -5.64
CA PRO A 18 -3.52 21.09 -6.04
C PRO A 18 -2.59 19.98 -5.54
N THR A 19 -1.29 20.26 -5.44
CA THR A 19 -0.27 19.32 -4.93
C THR A 19 -0.42 19.00 -3.45
N ASP A 20 -1.16 19.80 -2.68
CA ASP A 20 -1.43 19.58 -1.27
C ASP A 20 -2.48 18.49 -1.02
N PHE A 21 -3.15 18.00 -2.08
CA PHE A 21 -4.18 16.97 -1.99
C PHE A 21 -3.70 15.61 -2.50
N ARG A 22 -4.26 14.54 -1.94
CA ARG A 22 -4.19 13.17 -2.47
C ARG A 22 -5.55 12.84 -3.09
N PRO A 23 -5.66 12.70 -4.42
CA PRO A 23 -6.89 12.20 -5.00
C PRO A 23 -7.05 10.72 -4.63
N ILE A 24 -8.24 10.35 -4.15
CA ILE A 24 -8.66 8.95 -4.00
C ILE A 24 -9.85 8.72 -4.92
N THR A 25 -9.73 7.68 -5.74
CA THR A 25 -10.80 7.23 -6.63
C THR A 25 -11.60 6.14 -5.93
N LEU A 26 -12.84 6.44 -5.59
CA LEU A 26 -13.80 5.47 -5.06
C LEU A 26 -14.48 4.76 -6.22
N LEU A 27 -14.15 3.48 -6.37
CA LEU A 27 -14.73 2.57 -7.33
C LEU A 27 -15.76 1.66 -6.63
N ASN A 28 -16.61 0.97 -7.40
CA ASN A 28 -17.60 0.02 -6.88
C ASN A 28 -16.95 -1.16 -6.12
N SER A 29 -17.33 -1.48 -4.89
CA SER A 29 -16.63 -2.50 -4.08
C SER A 29 -16.50 -3.91 -4.67
N ALA A 30 -17.27 -4.29 -5.70
CA ALA A 30 -17.20 -5.62 -6.30
C ALA A 30 -15.81 -5.99 -6.84
N TYR A 31 -15.05 -5.05 -7.39
CA TYR A 31 -13.68 -5.34 -7.87
C TYR A 31 -12.74 -5.74 -6.72
N LYS A 32 -12.99 -5.27 -5.48
CA LYS A 32 -12.16 -5.61 -4.32
C LYS A 32 -12.16 -7.11 -4.01
N MET A 33 -13.24 -7.81 -4.33
CA MET A 33 -13.30 -9.27 -4.17
C MET A 33 -12.31 -9.97 -5.13
N ILE A 34 -12.27 -9.51 -6.39
CA ILE A 34 -11.35 -10.02 -7.40
C ILE A 34 -9.91 -9.66 -7.04
N ASP A 35 -9.66 -8.41 -6.63
CA ASP A 35 -8.34 -7.95 -6.18
C ASP A 35 -7.82 -8.80 -5.02
N LYS A 36 -8.69 -9.13 -4.04
CA LYS A 36 -8.29 -9.95 -2.90
C LYS A 36 -7.93 -11.39 -3.30
N LEU A 37 -8.64 -11.96 -4.27
CA LEU A 37 -8.32 -13.27 -4.82
C LEU A 37 -6.95 -13.26 -5.53
N ILE A 38 -6.67 -12.22 -6.32
CA ILE A 38 -5.40 -12.05 -7.02
C ILE A 38 -4.27 -11.85 -6.02
N GLU A 39 -4.46 -10.98 -5.03
CA GLU A 39 -3.49 -10.70 -3.96
C GLU A 39 -3.12 -11.98 -3.20
N ALA A 40 -4.10 -12.79 -2.79
CA ALA A 40 -3.84 -14.04 -2.08
C ALA A 40 -2.98 -15.01 -2.91
N ARG A 41 -3.26 -15.13 -4.21
CA ARG A 41 -2.47 -15.99 -5.12
C ARG A 41 -1.06 -15.44 -5.31
N LEU A 42 -0.93 -14.16 -5.62
CA LEU A 42 0.35 -13.52 -5.87
C LEU A 42 1.24 -13.54 -4.62
N ALA A 43 0.68 -13.25 -3.45
CA ALA A 43 1.41 -13.28 -2.20
C ALA A 43 1.96 -14.68 -1.89
N ARG A 44 1.24 -15.75 -2.26
CA ARG A 44 1.75 -17.12 -2.13
C ARG A 44 2.97 -17.34 -3.03
N GLU A 45 2.88 -16.98 -4.31
CA GLU A 45 3.97 -17.16 -5.27
C GLU A 45 5.21 -16.33 -4.88
N VAL A 46 5.02 -15.06 -4.50
CA VAL A 46 6.11 -14.18 -4.04
C VAL A 46 6.86 -14.76 -2.85
N ARG A 47 6.14 -15.37 -1.89
CA ARG A 47 6.76 -16.05 -0.73
C ARG A 47 7.50 -17.32 -1.15
N GLN A 48 6.91 -18.15 -2.02
CA GLN A 48 7.52 -19.39 -2.48
C GLN A 48 8.81 -19.15 -3.26
N LEU A 49 8.81 -18.15 -4.14
CA LEU A 49 9.96 -17.81 -4.96
C LEU A 49 11.02 -16.98 -4.22
N LYS A 50 10.73 -16.50 -3.00
CA LYS A 50 11.63 -15.68 -2.17
C LYS A 50 12.23 -14.47 -2.91
N VAL A 51 11.41 -13.79 -3.71
CA VAL A 51 11.87 -12.69 -4.58
C VAL A 51 11.98 -11.34 -3.86
N MET A 52 11.49 -11.23 -2.62
CA MET A 52 11.54 -9.99 -1.85
C MET A 52 12.86 -9.85 -1.12
N HIS A 53 13.42 -8.63 -1.13
CA HIS A 53 14.62 -8.31 -0.36
C HIS A 53 14.39 -8.55 1.15
N PRO A 54 15.38 -9.06 1.91
CA PRO A 54 15.24 -9.31 3.35
C PRO A 54 14.79 -8.10 4.16
N ALA A 55 15.19 -6.88 3.76
CA ALA A 55 14.78 -5.64 4.40
C ALA A 55 13.38 -5.13 3.98
N GLN A 56 12.65 -5.78 3.07
CA GLN A 56 11.30 -5.33 2.71
C GLN A 56 10.32 -5.59 3.86
N ALA A 57 9.81 -4.55 4.52
CA ALA A 57 8.73 -4.69 5.52
C ALA A 57 7.37 -4.15 5.05
N GLY A 58 7.36 -3.23 4.07
CA GLY A 58 6.12 -2.61 3.61
C GLY A 58 5.13 -3.65 3.08
N PHE A 59 3.95 -3.71 3.70
CA PHE A 59 2.84 -4.60 3.33
C PHE A 59 3.17 -6.10 3.39
N MET A 60 4.22 -6.47 4.13
CA MET A 60 4.60 -7.86 4.32
C MET A 60 3.94 -8.40 5.59
N GLU A 61 3.34 -9.59 5.49
CA GLU A 61 2.75 -10.27 6.63
C GLU A 61 3.79 -10.52 7.73
N GLY A 62 3.42 -10.23 8.97
CA GLY A 62 4.28 -10.40 10.14
C GLY A 62 5.41 -9.37 10.25
N ARG A 63 5.41 -8.31 9.43
CA ARG A 63 6.37 -7.20 9.50
C ARG A 63 5.68 -5.87 9.73
N ALA A 64 6.35 -4.99 10.45
CA ALA A 64 5.91 -3.65 10.78
C ALA A 64 6.96 -2.60 10.40
N THR A 65 6.54 -1.33 10.36
CA THR A 65 7.47 -0.21 10.17
C THR A 65 8.55 -0.16 11.24
N ALA A 66 8.24 -0.60 12.47
CA ALA A 66 9.19 -0.65 13.57
C ALA A 66 10.40 -1.55 13.27
N ASP A 67 10.21 -2.67 12.56
CA ASP A 67 11.30 -3.58 12.18
C ASP A 67 12.38 -2.86 11.34
N GLN A 68 11.98 -1.87 10.56
CA GLN A 68 12.89 -1.08 9.73
C GLN A 68 13.70 -0.06 10.54
N ILE A 69 13.17 0.40 11.67
CA ILE A 69 13.91 1.30 12.57
C ILE A 69 15.10 0.55 13.18
N PHE A 70 14.87 -0.67 13.68
CA PHE A 70 15.94 -1.51 14.22
C PHE A 70 16.98 -1.89 13.16
N HIS A 71 16.55 -2.15 11.93
CA HIS A 71 17.50 -2.39 10.82
C HIS A 71 18.40 -1.18 10.54
N LEU A 72 17.90 0.05 10.69
CA LEU A 72 18.71 1.26 10.50
C LEU A 72 19.77 1.40 11.61
N GLU A 73 19.40 1.12 12.87
CA GLU A 73 20.31 1.21 14.03
C GLU A 73 21.40 0.13 14.03
N THR A 74 21.16 -1.01 13.39
CA THR A 74 22.13 -2.13 13.35
C THR A 74 23.13 -2.00 12.19
N ILE A 75 22.86 -1.13 11.21
CA ILE A 75 23.70 -0.93 10.02
C ILE A 75 24.64 0.29 10.17
N ILE A 76 24.39 1.17 11.15
CA ILE A 76 25.29 2.27 11.55
C ILE A 76 26.21 1.77 12.66
#